data_AF-A0A7V6UCL7-F1
#
_entry.id   AF-A0A7V6UCL7-F1
#
_cell.length_a   1.000
_cell.length_b   1.000
_cell.length_c   1.000
_cell.angle_alpha   90.00
_cell.angle_beta   90.00
_cell.angle_gamma   90.00
#
_symmetry.space_group_name_H-M   'P 1'
#
loop_
_entity.id
_entity.type
_entity.pdbx_description
1 polymer ?
#
loop_
_entity_poly.entity_id
_entity_poly.type
_entity_poly.pdbx_seq_one_letter_code
_entity_poly.pdbx_strand_id
1 'polypeptide(L)'
;MPNTDMVEMIKEIQAVDFAVYELALFLDTHPDDRQALDDHNKLSRRSYQLKANYEEKYGPLRLDSLSQYPYQYINEPWPWEIVY
;
A
#
# COMPACT_ATOMS: atom_id res chain seq x y z
N MET A 1 9.65 11.93 -17.34
CA MET A 1 9.79 12.14 -15.88
C MET A 1 8.73 11.28 -15.22
N PRO A 2 9.05 10.51 -14.17
CA PRO A 2 8.01 9.79 -13.43
C PRO A 2 6.98 10.80 -12.93
N ASN A 3 5.70 10.43 -12.97
CA ASN A 3 4.63 11.28 -12.49
C ASN A 3 4.82 11.52 -10.98
N THR A 4 5.10 12.76 -10.58
CA THR A 4 5.40 13.10 -9.18
C THR A 4 4.27 12.71 -8.23
N ASP A 5 3.00 12.84 -8.63
CA ASP A 5 1.82 12.41 -7.84
C ASP A 5 1.85 10.90 -7.58
N MET A 6 2.16 10.10 -8.62
CA MET A 6 2.27 8.65 -8.53
C MET A 6 3.36 8.23 -7.53
N VAL A 7 4.52 8.90 -7.59
CA VAL A 7 5.66 8.65 -6.69
C VAL A 7 5.32 8.99 -5.25
N GLU A 8 4.65 10.11 -5.02
CA GLU A 8 4.22 10.54 -3.68
C GLU A 8 3.19 9.56 -3.09
N MET A 9 2.23 9.12 -3.89
CA MET A 9 1.23 8.12 -3.46
C MET A 9 1.88 6.77 -3.12
N ILE A 10 2.84 6.29 -3.91
CA ILE A 10 3.59 5.06 -3.60
C ILE A 10 4.36 5.20 -2.29
N LYS A 11 5.06 6.34 -2.09
CA LYS A 11 5.81 6.58 -0.85
C LYS A 11 4.89 6.59 0.37
N GLU A 12 3.71 7.19 0.26
CA GLU A 12 2.73 7.18 1.34
C GLU A 12 2.24 5.75 1.65
N ILE A 13 1.91 4.98 0.60
CA ILE A 13 1.51 3.57 0.75
C ILE A 13 2.60 2.77 1.45
N GLN A 14 3.85 2.91 1.03
CA GLN A 14 4.99 2.21 1.62
C GLN A 14 5.20 2.58 3.09
N ALA A 15 5.10 3.86 3.45
CA ALA A 15 5.26 4.31 4.83
C ALA A 15 4.15 3.76 5.75
N VAL A 16 2.90 3.75 5.27
CA VAL A 16 1.76 3.20 6.03
C VAL A 16 1.88 1.69 6.14
N ASP A 17 2.23 0.98 5.07
CA ASP A 17 2.44 -0.47 5.08
C ASP A 17 3.55 -0.87 6.04
N PHE A 18 4.66 -0.16 6.05
CA PHE A 18 5.74 -0.39 7.00
C PHE A 18 5.24 -0.33 8.45
N ALA A 19 4.50 0.71 8.81
CA ALA A 19 3.95 0.86 10.15
C ALA A 19 2.93 -0.23 10.51
N VAL A 20 2.14 -0.72 9.55
CA VAL A 20 1.24 -1.88 9.74
C VAL A 20 2.06 -3.12 10.10
N TYR A 21 3.12 -3.43 9.35
CA TYR A 21 3.96 -4.60 9.63
C TYR A 21 4.69 -4.49 10.96
N GLU A 22 5.24 -3.33 11.30
CA GLU A 22 5.92 -3.12 12.59
C GLU A 22 4.96 -3.30 13.77
N LEU A 23 3.74 -2.78 13.69
CA LEU A 23 2.73 -2.99 14.74
C LEU A 23 2.28 -4.44 14.83
N ALA A 24 2.17 -5.15 13.71
CA ALA A 24 1.88 -6.58 13.72
C ALA A 24 2.99 -7.37 14.44
N LEU A 25 4.26 -7.12 14.11
CA LEU A 25 5.40 -7.72 14.79
C LEU A 25 5.45 -7.38 16.29
N PHE A 26 5.09 -6.15 16.65
CA PHE A 26 4.99 -5.75 18.07
C PHE A 26 3.89 -6.55 18.79
N LEU A 27 2.71 -6.66 18.19
CA LEU A 27 1.55 -7.38 18.73
C LEU A 27 1.82 -8.89 18.87
N ASP A 28 2.69 -9.49 18.05
CA ASP A 28 3.13 -10.89 18.22
C ASP A 28 3.73 -11.15 19.61
N THR A 29 4.33 -10.12 20.22
CA THR A 29 4.92 -10.19 21.56
C THR A 29 4.09 -9.49 22.64
N HIS A 30 3.16 -8.61 22.26
CA HIS A 30 2.29 -7.84 23.16
C HIS A 30 0.81 -7.91 22.71
N PRO A 31 0.18 -9.10 22.70
CA PRO A 31 -1.14 -9.28 22.10
C PRO A 31 -2.28 -8.55 22.83
N ASP A 32 -2.08 -8.22 24.12
CA ASP A 32 -3.08 -7.53 24.94
C ASP A 32 -2.94 -5.99 24.88
N ASP A 33 -1.99 -5.46 24.09
CA ASP A 33 -1.85 -4.01 23.90
C ASP A 33 -2.95 -3.47 22.98
N ARG A 34 -4.01 -2.96 23.61
CA ARG A 34 -5.18 -2.41 22.93
C ARG A 34 -4.84 -1.20 22.05
N GLN A 35 -3.91 -0.35 22.48
CA GLN A 35 -3.56 0.85 21.72
C GLN A 35 -2.84 0.46 20.43
N ALA A 36 -1.87 -0.45 20.51
CA ALA A 36 -1.17 -0.97 19.34
C ALA A 36 -2.13 -1.66 18.36
N LEU A 37 -3.11 -2.42 18.86
CA LEU A 37 -4.14 -3.05 18.03
C LEU A 37 -5.04 -2.03 17.32
N ASP A 38 -5.48 -0.99 18.02
CA ASP A 38 -6.31 0.07 17.46
C ASP A 38 -5.55 0.86 16.37
N ASP A 39 -4.27 1.16 16.61
CA ASP A 39 -3.40 1.83 15.63
C ASP A 39 -3.12 0.93 14.42
N HIS A 40 -2.84 -0.36 14.63
CA HIS A 40 -2.66 -1.34 13.57
C HIS A 40 -3.89 -1.38 12.66
N ASN A 41 -5.09 -1.48 13.25
CA ASN A 41 -6.35 -1.54 12.51
C ASN A 41 -6.63 -0.24 11.74
N LYS A 42 -6.35 0.91 12.35
CA LYS A 42 -6.49 2.22 11.70
C LYS A 42 -5.56 2.35 10.49
N LEU A 43 -4.30 1.97 10.64
CA LEU A 43 -3.31 2.04 9.55
C LEU A 43 -3.59 1.00 8.47
N SER A 44 -4.05 -0.21 8.83
CA SER A 44 -4.47 -1.24 7.88
C SER A 44 -5.60 -0.75 6.97
N ARG A 45 -6.62 -0.08 7.54
CA ARG A 45 -7.70 0.55 6.77
C ARG A 45 -7.17 1.67 5.86
N ARG A 46 -6.26 2.50 6.37
CA ARG A 46 -5.64 3.57 5.57
C ARG A 46 -4.83 3.02 4.40
N SER A 47 -4.04 1.96 4.62
CA SER A 47 -3.28 1.27 3.57
C SER A 47 -4.22 0.78 2.46
N TYR A 48 -5.32 0.12 2.82
CA TYR A 48 -6.32 -0.33 1.85
C TYR A 48 -6.89 0.83 1.03
N GLN A 49 -7.25 1.94 1.67
CA GLN A 49 -7.78 3.13 0.99
C GLN A 49 -6.76 3.76 0.06
N LEU A 50 -5.50 3.91 0.49
CA LEU A 50 -4.45 4.50 -0.34
C LEU A 50 -4.17 3.65 -1.58
N LYS A 51 -4.11 2.32 -1.43
CA LYS A 51 -3.94 1.38 -2.55
C LYS A 51 -5.12 1.45 -3.52
N ALA A 52 -6.36 1.49 -3.02
CA ALA A 52 -7.53 1.65 -3.87
C ALA A 52 -7.51 2.97 -4.66
N ASN A 53 -7.18 4.08 -4.01
CA ASN A 53 -7.05 5.39 -4.66
C ASN A 53 -5.93 5.43 -5.71
N TYR A 54 -4.82 4.75 -5.45
CA TYR A 54 -3.75 4.59 -6.42
C TYR A 54 -4.22 3.77 -7.63
N GLU A 55 -4.88 2.64 -7.37
CA GLU A 55 -5.35 1.71 -8.40
C GLU A 55 -6.40 2.34 -9.32
N GLU A 56 -7.25 3.21 -8.78
CA GLU A 56 -8.22 3.99 -9.56
C GLU A 56 -7.56 4.93 -10.56
N LYS A 57 -6.41 5.53 -10.19
CA LYS A 57 -5.70 6.51 -11.03
C LYS A 57 -4.71 5.87 -12.01
N TYR A 58 -3.99 4.84 -11.57
CA TYR A 58 -2.79 4.35 -12.26
C TYR A 58 -2.87 2.88 -12.68
N GLY A 59 -3.93 2.17 -12.29
CA GLY A 59 -4.10 0.76 -12.58
C GLY A 59 -3.60 -0.16 -11.46
N PRO A 60 -3.73 -1.48 -11.64
CA PRO A 60 -3.60 -2.46 -10.57
C PRO A 60 -2.20 -2.45 -9.93
N LEU A 61 -2.16 -2.32 -8.60
CA LEU A 61 -0.94 -2.32 -7.79
C LEU A 61 -0.72 -3.68 -7.12
N ARG A 62 -1.80 -4.39 -6.79
CA ARG A 62 -1.75 -5.71 -6.15
C ARG A 62 -2.12 -6.82 -7.12
N LEU A 63 -1.56 -8.01 -6.90
CA LEU A 63 -1.84 -9.22 -7.70
C LEU A 63 -3.33 -9.61 -7.68
N ASP A 64 -4.03 -9.32 -6.58
CA ASP A 64 -5.45 -9.63 -6.37
C ASP A 64 -6.39 -8.48 -6.79
N SER A 65 -5.85 -7.41 -7.42
CA SER A 65 -6.65 -6.32 -7.94
C SER A 65 -7.49 -6.77 -9.14
N LEU A 66 -8.68 -6.20 -9.28
CA LEU A 66 -9.48 -6.39 -10.49
C LEU A 66 -8.74 -5.72 -11.67
N SER A 67 -8.54 -6.48 -12.74
CA SER A 67 -7.94 -5.98 -13.97
C SER A 67 -8.98 -5.91 -15.08
N GLN A 68 -8.90 -4.87 -15.90
CA GLN A 68 -9.58 -4.87 -17.19
C GLN A 68 -8.83 -5.74 -18.21
N TYR A 69 -9.40 -5.93 -19.40
CA TYR A 69 -8.75 -6.58 -20.53
C TYR A 69 -8.06 -5.53 -21.42
N PRO A 70 -6.81 -5.76 -21.88
CA PRO A 70 -5.92 -6.88 -21.54
C PRO A 70 -5.34 -6.75 -20.12
N TYR A 71 -4.83 -7.86 -19.55
CA TYR A 71 -4.34 -7.92 -18.16
C TYR A 71 -3.33 -6.80 -17.86
N GLN A 72 -3.70 -5.90 -16.94
CA GLN A 72 -3.01 -4.62 -16.75
C GLN A 72 -1.91 -4.66 -15.68
N TYR A 73 -1.87 -5.68 -14.82
CA TYR A 73 -0.85 -5.80 -13.77
C TYR A 73 0.58 -5.96 -14.33
N ILE A 74 0.71 -6.47 -15.57
CA ILE A 74 2.00 -6.62 -16.24
C ILE A 74 2.44 -5.36 -17.01
N ASN A 75 1.63 -4.29 -16.98
CA ASN A 75 1.95 -3.07 -17.69
C ASN A 75 3.01 -2.28 -16.95
N GLU A 76 3.97 -1.74 -17.71
CA GLU A 76 5.00 -0.85 -17.21
C GLU A 76 4.47 0.59 -17.03
N PRO A 77 5.07 1.39 -16.11
CA PRO A 77 6.21 1.05 -15.27
C PRO A 77 5.82 0.35 -13.96
N TRP A 78 6.62 -0.62 -13.54
CA TRP A 78 6.46 -1.23 -12.22
C TRP A 78 6.90 -0.25 -11.11
N PRO A 79 6.30 -0.34 -9.91
CA PRO A 79 6.65 0.56 -8.80
C PRO A 79 8.14 0.59 -8.42
N TRP A 80 8.88 -0.51 -8.64
CA TRP A 80 10.33 -0.59 -8.38
C TRP A 80 11.22 -0.12 -9.53
N GLU A 81 10.66 0.10 -10.72
CA GLU A 81 11.38 0.69 -11.87
C GLU A 81 11.38 2.22 -11.82
N ILE A 82 10.57 2.80 -10.93
CA ILE A 82 10.53 4.23 -10.71
C ILE A 82 11.78 4.63 -9.93
N VAL A 83 12.77 5.17 -10.64
CA VAL A 83 13.95 5.78 -10.03
C VAL A 83 13.52 7.05 -9.30
N TYR A 84 13.76 7.09 -7.99
CA TYR A 84 13.51 8.22 -7.10
C TYR A 84 14.55 9.34 -7.23
#